data_AF-A0A2J8W736-F1
#
_entry.id   AF-A0A2J8W736-F1
#
_cell.length_a   1.000
_cell.length_b   1.000
_cell.length_c   1.000
_cell.angle_alpha   90.00
_cell.angle_beta   90.00
_cell.angle_gamma   90.00
#
_symmetry.space_group_name_H-M   'P 1'
#
loop_
_entity.id
_entity.type
_entity.pdbx_description
1 polymer ?
#
loop_
_entity_poly.entity_id
_entity_poly.type
_entity_poly.pdbx_seq_one_letter_code
_entity_poly.pdbx_strand_id
1 'polypeptide(L)'
;IKKPLNAFMLYMKEMRAKVVAECTLKESAAINQILGRRWHALSREEQAKYYELARKERQLHMQLYPGWSARDNYGKKKKRKRDKQPGETNGEKKSAFATYKVKAAASAHPLQMEAY
;
A
#
# COMPACT_ATOMS: atom_id res chain seq x y z
N ILE A 1 7.64 7.69 -20.05
CA ILE A 1 8.26 7.10 -18.83
C ILE A 1 7.15 6.60 -17.89
N LYS A 2 7.19 5.34 -17.44
CA LYS A 2 6.19 4.77 -16.51
C LYS A 2 6.50 5.20 -15.07
N LYS A 3 5.49 5.23 -14.21
CA LYS A 3 5.67 5.59 -12.79
C LYS A 3 6.61 4.58 -12.11
N PRO A 4 7.53 5.02 -11.22
CA PRO A 4 8.34 4.11 -10.44
C PRO A 4 7.44 3.23 -9.56
N LEU A 5 7.82 1.96 -9.42
CA LEU A 5 7.01 0.98 -8.71
C LEU A 5 7.01 1.30 -7.20
N ASN A 6 5.83 1.24 -6.58
CA ASN A 6 5.72 1.33 -5.13
C ASN A 6 5.94 -0.06 -4.48
N ALA A 7 6.00 -0.10 -3.15
CA ALA A 7 6.27 -1.32 -2.38
C ALA A 7 5.32 -2.47 -2.73
N PHE A 8 4.01 -2.21 -2.78
CA PHE A 8 3.02 -3.22 -3.14
C PHE A 8 3.13 -3.67 -4.59
N MET A 9 3.44 -2.75 -5.52
CA MET A 9 3.64 -3.10 -6.94
C MET A 9 4.86 -3.99 -7.14
N LEU A 10 5.93 -3.80 -6.34
CA LEU A 10 7.11 -4.69 -6.34
C LEU A 10 6.74 -6.07 -5.81
N TYR A 11 6.02 -6.15 -4.69
CA TYR A 11 5.49 -7.40 -4.15
C TYR A 11 4.61 -8.16 -5.15
N MET A 12 3.68 -7.46 -5.82
CA MET A 12 2.84 -8.07 -6.85
C MET A 12 3.66 -8.60 -8.03
N LYS A 13 4.75 -7.93 -8.42
CA LYS A 13 5.60 -8.39 -9.53
C LYS A 13 6.15 -9.80 -9.26
N GLU A 14 6.49 -10.10 -8.02
CA GLU A 14 7.02 -11.41 -7.62
C GLU A 14 5.91 -12.43 -7.31
N MET A 15 4.86 -12.02 -6.61
CA MET A 15 3.85 -12.95 -6.10
C MET A 15 2.71 -13.23 -7.07
N ARG A 16 2.44 -12.36 -8.04
CA ARG A 16 1.30 -12.52 -8.94
C ARG A 16 1.38 -13.80 -9.75
N ALA A 17 2.56 -14.16 -10.26
CA ALA A 17 2.76 -15.41 -11.00
C ALA A 17 2.47 -16.64 -10.11
N LYS A 18 2.89 -16.59 -8.84
CA LYS A 18 2.65 -17.66 -7.86
C LYS A 18 1.16 -17.81 -7.56
N VAL A 19 0.46 -16.72 -7.29
CA VAL A 19 -1.00 -16.73 -7.05
C VAL A 19 -1.77 -17.17 -8.29
N VAL A 20 -1.34 -16.79 -9.50
CA VAL A 20 -1.95 -17.26 -10.76
C VAL A 20 -1.74 -18.77 -10.96
N ALA A 21 -0.61 -19.32 -10.55
CA ALA A 21 -0.37 -20.76 -10.63
C ALA A 21 -1.18 -21.55 -9.58
N GLU A 22 -1.36 -20.98 -8.38
CA GLU A 22 -2.14 -21.58 -7.28
C GLU A 22 -3.66 -21.46 -7.49
N CYS A 23 -4.13 -20.38 -8.12
CA CYS A 23 -5.56 -20.15 -8.36
C CYS A 23 -5.97 -20.60 -9.76
N THR A 24 -6.97 -21.47 -9.83
CA THR A 24 -7.65 -21.86 -11.09
C THR A 24 -8.41 -20.70 -11.74
N LEU A 25 -8.72 -19.66 -10.97
CA LEU A 25 -9.39 -18.44 -11.44
C LEU A 25 -8.40 -17.53 -12.20
N LYS A 26 -8.66 -17.35 -13.50
CA LYS A 26 -7.88 -16.45 -14.37
C LYS A 26 -8.24 -14.96 -14.20
N GLU A 27 -9.14 -14.66 -13.28
CA GLU A 27 -9.70 -13.32 -13.10
C GLU A 27 -8.74 -12.39 -12.33
N SER A 28 -8.19 -11.41 -13.06
CA SER A 28 -7.28 -10.40 -12.51
C SER A 28 -7.82 -9.69 -11.27
N ALA A 29 -9.14 -9.44 -11.20
CA ALA A 29 -9.78 -8.79 -10.06
C ALA A 29 -9.72 -9.65 -8.78
N ALA A 30 -9.94 -10.96 -8.90
CA ALA A 30 -9.84 -11.90 -7.78
C ALA A 30 -8.39 -12.03 -7.30
N ILE A 31 -7.44 -12.16 -8.24
CA ILE A 31 -5.99 -12.24 -7.95
C ILE A 31 -5.53 -10.99 -7.19
N ASN A 32 -5.95 -9.79 -7.60
CA ASN A 32 -5.58 -8.55 -6.92
C ASN A 32 -6.16 -8.46 -5.50
N GLN A 33 -7.35 -9.01 -5.26
CA GLN A 33 -7.93 -9.07 -3.91
C GLN A 33 -7.14 -10.01 -2.99
N ILE A 34 -6.73 -11.18 -3.49
CA ILE A 34 -5.90 -12.13 -2.75
C ILE A 34 -4.54 -11.50 -2.42
N LEU A 35 -3.88 -10.87 -3.40
CA LEU A 35 -2.60 -10.21 -3.19
C LEU A 35 -2.68 -9.07 -2.19
N GLY A 36 -3.77 -8.29 -2.20
CA GLY A 36 -4.00 -7.24 -1.20
C GLY A 36 -4.11 -7.79 0.22
N ARG A 37 -4.83 -8.91 0.40
CA ARG A 37 -4.93 -9.60 1.70
C ARG A 37 -3.57 -10.15 2.14
N ARG A 38 -2.85 -10.84 1.26
CA ARG A 38 -1.52 -11.41 1.55
C ARG A 38 -0.51 -10.31 1.91
N TRP A 39 -0.53 -9.17 1.21
CA TRP A 39 0.32 -8.01 1.53
C TRP A 39 0.10 -7.49 2.95
N HIS A 40 -1.15 -7.34 3.38
CA HIS A 40 -1.46 -6.89 4.74
C HIS A 40 -1.18 -7.95 5.81
N ALA A 41 -1.11 -9.22 5.44
CA ALA A 41 -0.72 -10.32 6.32
C ALA A 41 0.80 -10.45 6.49
N LEU A 42 1.61 -9.81 5.63
CA LEU A 42 3.07 -9.80 5.78
C LEU A 42 3.50 -9.10 7.07
N SER A 43 4.59 -9.60 7.67
CA SER A 43 5.23 -8.95 8.81
C SER A 43 5.73 -7.54 8.45
N ARG A 44 6.00 -6.73 9.49
CA ARG A 44 6.54 -5.38 9.28
C ARG A 44 7.92 -5.43 8.64
N GLU A 45 8.76 -6.40 8.99
CA GLU A 45 10.08 -6.56 8.39
C GLU A 45 9.99 -6.88 6.90
N GLU A 46 9.09 -7.78 6.51
CA GLU A 46 8.87 -8.14 5.11
C GLU A 46 8.33 -6.96 4.30
N GLN A 47 7.37 -6.21 4.84
CA GLN A 47 6.89 -4.99 4.19
C GLN A 47 8.01 -3.95 4.08
N ALA A 48 8.82 -3.78 5.13
CA ALA A 48 9.93 -2.82 5.16
C ALA A 48 10.93 -3.07 4.03
N LYS A 49 11.25 -4.34 3.72
CA LYS A 49 12.09 -4.70 2.56
C LYS A 49 11.57 -4.07 1.26
N TYR A 50 10.27 -4.18 0.99
CA TYR A 50 9.67 -3.62 -0.23
C TYR A 50 9.56 -2.09 -0.18
N TYR A 51 9.39 -1.49 1.00
CA TYR A 51 9.43 -0.04 1.16
C TYR A 51 10.81 0.54 0.82
N GLU A 52 11.89 -0.09 1.30
CA GLU A 52 13.25 0.35 0.98
C GLU A 52 13.57 0.16 -0.51
N LEU A 53 13.14 -0.95 -1.12
CA LEU A 53 13.28 -1.15 -2.56
C LEU A 53 12.50 -0.09 -3.37
N ALA A 54 11.26 0.23 -2.97
CA ALA A 54 10.48 1.27 -3.63
C ALA A 54 11.10 2.66 -3.47
N ARG A 55 11.75 2.94 -2.33
CA ARG A 55 12.50 4.18 -2.11
C ARG A 55 13.68 4.26 -3.08
N LYS A 56 14.47 3.19 -3.20
CA LYS A 56 15.59 3.11 -4.16
C LYS A 56 15.11 3.28 -5.60
N GLU A 57 14.03 2.60 -5.99
CA GLU A 57 13.44 2.70 -7.32
C GLU A 57 13.00 4.14 -7.63
N ARG A 58 12.37 4.82 -6.68
CA ARG A 58 12.00 6.24 -6.82
C ARG A 58 13.23 7.13 -6.99
N GLN A 59 14.26 6.94 -6.17
CA GLN A 59 15.49 7.74 -6.24
C GLN A 59 16.19 7.55 -7.58
N LEU A 60 16.37 6.30 -8.00
CA LEU A 60 16.95 5.96 -9.30
C LEU A 60 16.15 6.60 -10.44
N HIS A 61 14.82 6.54 -10.37
CA HIS A 61 13.96 7.17 -11.38
C HIS A 61 14.15 8.69 -11.46
N MET A 62 14.26 9.36 -10.31
CA MET A 62 14.52 10.81 -10.25
C MET A 62 15.89 11.16 -10.83
N GLN A 63 16.90 10.31 -10.62
CA GLN A 63 18.25 10.51 -11.17
C GLN A 63 18.31 10.27 -12.69
N LEU A 64 17.67 9.21 -13.18
CA LEU A 64 17.65 8.86 -14.60
C LEU A 64 16.77 9.81 -15.43
N TYR A 65 15.72 10.35 -14.82
CA TYR A 65 14.76 11.21 -15.50
C TYR A 65 14.56 12.53 -14.74
N PRO A 66 15.59 13.40 -14.71
CA PRO A 66 15.46 14.72 -14.13
C PRO A 66 14.38 15.50 -14.88
N GLY A 67 13.38 16.02 -14.15
CA GLY A 67 12.23 16.74 -14.72
C GLY A 67 11.00 15.88 -15.02
N TRP A 68 11.05 14.55 -14.81
CA TRP A 68 9.85 13.73 -14.95
C TRP A 68 8.80 14.05 -13.88
N SER A 69 7.55 14.24 -14.30
CA SER A 69 6.41 14.41 -13.40
C SER A 69 5.37 13.31 -13.58
N ALA A 70 4.78 12.88 -12.47
CA ALA A 70 3.65 11.95 -12.52
C ALA A 70 2.49 12.51 -13.36
N ARG A 71 2.33 13.86 -13.46
CA ARG A 71 1.26 14.52 -14.23
C ARG A 71 1.25 14.09 -15.70
N ASP A 72 2.41 13.81 -16.28
CA ASP A 72 2.56 13.41 -17.68
C ASP A 72 1.83 12.08 -17.99
N ASN A 73 1.64 11.22 -16.98
CA ASN A 73 0.89 9.96 -17.12
C ASN A 73 -0.63 10.09 -16.93
N TYR A 74 -1.13 11.22 -16.43
CA TYR A 74 -2.54 11.40 -16.07
C TYR A 74 -3.35 12.25 -17.06
N GLY A 75 -2.79 12.60 -18.22
CA GLY A 75 -3.46 13.39 -19.26
C GLY A 75 -4.87 12.88 -19.62
N LYS A 76 -5.89 13.74 -19.40
CA LYS A 76 -7.32 13.68 -19.81
C LYS A 76 -7.95 12.29 -19.99
N LYS A 77 -7.77 11.33 -19.08
CA LYS A 77 -8.62 10.12 -19.08
C LYS A 77 -9.98 10.45 -18.46
N LYS A 78 -11.02 10.43 -19.29
CA LYS A 78 -12.44 10.57 -18.90
C LYS A 78 -12.69 9.66 -17.69
N LYS A 79 -12.99 10.26 -16.52
CA LYS A 79 -13.30 9.53 -15.28
C LYS A 79 -14.43 8.54 -15.61
N ARG A 80 -14.13 7.25 -15.68
CA ARG A 80 -15.17 6.22 -15.84
C ARG A 80 -16.15 6.40 -14.69
N LYS A 81 -17.41 6.73 -14.99
CA LYS A 81 -18.47 6.73 -13.98
C LYS A 81 -18.55 5.31 -13.45
N ARG A 82 -18.18 5.13 -12.19
CA ARG A 82 -18.40 3.89 -11.46
C ARG A 82 -19.89 3.88 -11.13
N ASP A 83 -20.66 3.11 -11.87
CA ASP A 83 -22.05 2.84 -11.54
C ASP A 83 -22.04 2.12 -10.18
N LYS A 84 -22.53 2.83 -9.16
CA LYS A 84 -22.57 2.32 -7.80
C LYS A 84 -24.01 1.90 -7.56
N GLN A 85 -24.27 0.60 -7.69
CA GLN A 85 -25.57 0.04 -7.32
C GLN A 85 -25.90 0.41 -5.87
N PRO A 86 -27.08 0.97 -5.60
CA PRO A 86 -27.52 1.29 -4.24
C PRO A 86 -28.15 0.03 -3.63
N GLY A 87 -27.49 -0.54 -2.63
CA GLY A 87 -28.02 -1.60 -1.77
C GLY A 87 -27.88 -1.18 -0.31
N GLU A 88 -29.02 -0.75 0.25
CA GLU A 88 -29.48 -0.64 1.65
C GLU A 88 -28.50 -0.59 2.85
N THR A 89 -28.59 0.56 3.55
CA THR A 89 -28.70 0.79 5.01
C THR A 89 -27.68 0.15 5.99
N ASN A 90 -26.76 0.99 6.46
CA ASN A 90 -26.64 1.49 7.85
C ASN A 90 -25.17 1.82 8.15
N GLY A 91 -24.94 2.93 8.85
CA GLY A 91 -23.65 3.59 8.93
C GLY A 91 -22.60 2.83 9.73
N GLU A 92 -21.61 2.27 9.03
CA GLU A 92 -20.24 2.16 9.56
C GLU A 92 -19.27 2.08 8.38
N LYS A 93 -18.66 3.21 8.00
CA LYS A 93 -17.58 3.21 7.00
C LYS A 93 -16.35 2.55 7.62
N LYS A 94 -16.29 1.22 7.63
CA LYS A 94 -15.05 0.48 7.90
C LYS A 94 -14.10 0.74 6.72
N SER A 95 -13.29 1.79 6.87
CA SER A 95 -12.13 2.03 6.04
C SER A 95 -11.29 0.76 6.02
N ALA A 96 -11.09 0.15 4.85
CA ALA A 96 -10.18 -0.97 4.63
C ALA A 96 -8.69 -0.58 4.78
N PHE A 97 -8.41 0.43 5.60
CA PHE A 97 -7.12 1.03 5.88
C PHE A 97 -7.08 1.40 7.37
N ALA A 98 -7.43 0.46 8.25
CA ALA A 98 -7.27 0.64 9.68
C ALA A 98 -5.79 0.47 10.03
N THR A 99 -5.10 1.59 10.17
CA THR A 99 -3.80 1.66 10.83
C THR A 99 -4.02 1.29 12.30
N TYR A 100 -3.37 0.21 12.74
CA TYR A 100 -3.38 -0.20 14.14
C TYR A 100 -2.65 0.88 14.96
N LYS A 101 -3.42 1.76 15.62
CA LYS A 101 -2.93 2.54 16.76
C LYS A 101 -2.81 1.58 17.95
N VAL A 102 -1.58 1.27 18.34
CA VAL A 102 -1.31 0.64 19.64
C VAL A 102 -1.66 1.68 20.71
N LYS A 103 -2.64 1.37 21.56
CA LYS A 103 -2.94 2.13 22.77
C LYS A 103 -1.81 1.86 23.78
N ALA A 104 -1.02 2.88 24.09
CA ALA A 104 -0.19 2.86 25.28
C ALA A 104 -1.11 3.11 26.50
N ALA A 105 -1.16 2.13 27.41
CA ALA A 105 -1.72 2.30 28.74
C ALA A 105 -0.56 2.49 29.74
N ALA A 106 -0.76 3.43 30.66
CA ALA A 106 0.25 4.08 31.49
C ALA A 106 0.74 3.25 32.70
N SER A 107 1.92 3.62 33.21
CA SER A 107 2.22 3.60 34.66
C SER A 107 3.24 4.71 35.00
N ALA A 108 3.10 5.25 36.20
CA ALA A 108 3.66 6.48 36.75
C ALA A 108 5.13 6.39 37.20
N HIS A 109 5.86 7.52 37.19
CA HIS A 109 6.30 8.29 38.38
C HIS A 109 7.32 9.37 37.95
N PRO A 110 7.14 10.66 38.29
CA PRO A 110 8.20 11.67 38.17
C PRO A 110 9.05 11.67 39.45
N LEU A 111 10.37 11.67 39.32
CA LEU A 111 11.25 12.12 40.40
C LEU A 111 12.25 13.13 39.84
N GLN A 112 12.03 14.37 40.28
CA GLN A 112 12.96 15.50 40.23
C GLN A 112 14.32 15.06 40.81
N MET A 113 15.42 15.32 40.09
CA MET A 113 16.73 15.41 40.72
C MET A 113 17.00 16.88 41.02
N GLU A 114 16.97 17.20 42.31
CA GLU A 114 17.45 18.44 42.88
C GLU A 114 18.95 18.60 42.63
N ALA A 115 19.35 19.86 42.47
CA ALA A 115 20.72 20.32 42.36
C ALA A 115 21.50 20.05 43.66
N TYR A 116 22.76 19.65 43.52
CA TYR A 116 23.90 20.06 44.36
C TYR A 116 25.16 20.06 43.51
#